data_AF-A0A2M7NG27-F1
#
_entry.id   AF-A0A2M7NG27-F1
#
_cell.length_a   1.000
_cell.length_b   1.000
_cell.length_c   1.000
_cell.angle_alpha   90.00
_cell.angle_beta   90.00
_cell.angle_gamma   90.00
#
_symmetry.space_group_name_H-M   'P 1'
#
loop_
_entity.id
_entity.type
_entity.pdbx_description
1 polymer ?
#
loop_
_entity_poly.entity_id
_entity_poly.type
_entity_poly.pdbx_seq_one_letter_code
_entity_poly.pdbx_strand_id
1 'polypeptide(L)' 'MATEKYICESCGSNEFVTKPNHFDLFSAEDGKLIFQESMLVEDDSPTELFCFECDEKLEFDEDDLEF' A
#
# COMPACT_ATOMS: atom_id res chain seq x y z
N MET A 1 26.17 4.07 7.78
CA MET A 1 25.40 4.06 9.03
C MET A 1 24.37 2.97 8.88
N ALA A 2 24.24 2.08 9.87
CA ALA A 2 23.28 0.98 9.77
C ALA A 2 21.89 1.62 9.76
N THR A 3 21.13 1.44 8.67
CA THR A 3 19.71 1.74 8.65
C THR A 3 19.10 0.89 9.76
N GLU A 4 18.55 1.52 10.80
CA GLU A 4 17.68 0.81 11.74
C GLU A 4 16.61 0.16 10.88
N LYS A 5 16.63 -1.17 10.82
CA LYS A 5 15.70 -1.93 9.99
C LYS A 5 14.31 -1.65 10.54
N TYR A 6 13.48 -0.95 9.78
CA TYR A 6 12.05 -0.92 10.02
C TYR A 6 11.59 -2.38 10.13
N ILE A 7 11.03 -2.72 11.29
CA ILE A 7 10.46 -4.02 11.62
C ILE A 7 9.06 -3.72 12.14
N CYS A 8 8.05 -4.35 11.56
CA CYS A 8 6.68 -4.24 12.03
C CYS A 8 6.59 -4.68 13.50
N GLU A 9 6.06 -3.82 14.36
CA GLU A 9 5.98 -4.09 15.80
C GLU A 9 4.99 -5.22 16.13
N SER A 10 3.96 -5.44 15.30
CA SER A 10 2.99 -6.51 15.53
C SER A 10 3.46 -7.89 15.12
N CYS A 11 4.17 -8.03 13.98
CA CYS A 11 4.51 -9.34 13.43
C CYS A 11 6.01 -9.61 13.26
N GLY A 12 6.87 -8.59 13.44
CA GLY A 12 8.31 -8.71 13.26
C GLY A 12 8.77 -8.79 11.80
N SER A 13 7.88 -8.60 10.83
CA SER A 13 8.25 -8.57 9.41
C SER A 13 9.04 -7.30 9.06
N ASN A 14 9.95 -7.42 8.11
CA ASN A 14 10.71 -6.31 7.52
C ASN A 14 10.37 -6.07 6.05
N GLU A 15 9.24 -6.63 5.60
CA GLU A 15 8.68 -6.45 4.26
C GLU A 15 7.45 -5.56 4.34
N PHE A 16 7.39 -4.57 3.43
CA PHE A 16 6.39 -3.52 3.43
C PHE A 16 5.84 -3.29 2.03
N VAL A 17 4.61 -2.80 1.96
CA VAL A 17 3.86 -2.58 0.74
C VAL A 17 3.16 -1.22 0.86
N THR A 18 3.28 -0.41 -0.19
CA THR A 18 2.43 0.77 -0.31
C THR A 18 1.06 0.34 -0.80
N LYS A 19 -0.01 0.98 -0.30
CA LYS A 19 -1.33 0.69 -0.85
C LYS A 19 -1.33 1.04 -2.34
N PRO A 20 -1.85 0.17 -3.23
CA PRO A 20 -1.92 0.51 -4.64
C PRO A 20 -2.77 1.75 -4.81
N ASN A 21 -2.18 2.84 -5.31
CA ASN A 21 -2.94 3.99 -5.79
C ASN A 21 -3.72 3.65 -7.06
N HIS A 22 -3.65 2.40 -7.55
CA HIS A 22 -4.26 1.94 -8.77
C HIS A 22 -5.12 0.72 -8.49
N PHE A 23 -6.38 0.76 -8.91
CA PHE A 23 -7.26 -0.41 -8.87
C PHE A 23 -8.13 -0.49 -10.12
N ASP A 24 -8.50 -1.73 -10.48
CA ASP A 24 -9.33 -2.03 -11.63
C ASP A 24 -10.77 -2.30 -11.18
N LEU A 25 -11.73 -1.61 -11.80
CA LEU A 25 -13.15 -1.85 -11.61
C LEU A 25 -13.65 -2.91 -12.61
N PHE A 26 -14.40 -3.88 -12.09
CA PHE A 26 -15.07 -4.90 -12.88
C PHE A 26 -16.57 -4.92 -12.56
N SER A 27 -17.41 -5.05 -13.58
CA SER A 27 -18.84 -5.36 -13.42
C SER A 27 -19.07 -6.87 -13.55
N ALA A 28 -20.05 -7.40 -12.82
CA ALA A 28 -20.50 -8.77 -13.00
C ALA A 28 -21.73 -8.80 -13.92
N GLU A 29 -21.55 -9.30 -15.13
CA GLU A 29 -22.61 -9.39 -16.17
C GLU A 29 -22.64 -10.80 -16.76
N ASP A 30 -23.82 -11.41 -16.79
CA ASP A 30 -24.05 -12.79 -17.28
C ASP A 30 -23.06 -13.83 -16.70
N GLY A 31 -22.71 -13.69 -15.43
CA GLY A 31 -21.77 -14.58 -14.73
C GLY A 31 -20.30 -14.40 -15.15
N LYS A 32 -19.96 -13.33 -15.85
CA LYS A 32 -18.59 -12.95 -16.23
C LYS A 32 -18.21 -11.62 -15.60
N LEU A 33 -16.92 -11.47 -15.30
CA LEU A 33 -16.34 -10.18 -14.94
C LEU A 33 -15.99 -9.42 -16.21
N ILE A 34 -16.56 -8.24 -16.38
CA ILE A 34 -16.28 -7.32 -17.48
C ILE A 34 -15.47 -6.16 -16.92
N PHE A 35 -14.27 -5.97 -17.46
CA PHE A 35 -13.43 -4.82 -17.10
C PHE A 35 -14.15 -3.53 -17.50
N GLN A 36 -14.21 -2.58 -16.58
CA GLN A 36 -14.83 -1.28 -16.79
C GLN A 36 -13.77 -0.22 -17.03
N GLU A 37 -12.97 0.05 -15.99
CA GLU A 37 -11.94 1.07 -16.02
C GLU A 37 -10.90 0.81 -14.95
N SER A 38 -9.71 1.36 -15.17
CA SER A 38 -8.67 1.44 -14.15
C SER A 38 -8.72 2.84 -13.55
N MET A 39 -8.78 2.92 -12.22
CA MET A 39 -8.78 4.19 -11.51
C MET A 39 -7.47 4.36 -10.76
N LEU A 40 -6.86 5.53 -10.94
CA LEU A 40 -5.80 6.01 -10.08
C LEU A 40 -6.46 6.87 -8.99
N VAL A 41 -6.23 6.55 -7.73
CA VAL A 41 -6.59 7.44 -6.63
C VAL A 41 -5.58 8.58 -6.64
N GLU A 42 -5.97 9.70 -7.22
CA GLU A 42 -5.30 10.98 -7.06
C GLU A 42 -5.62 11.52 -5.66
N ASP A 43 -5.11 10.83 -4.63
CA ASP A 43 -5.16 11.36 -3.27
C ASP A 43 -3.91 12.23 -3.10
N ASP A 44 -4.11 13.51 -2.76
CA ASP A 44 -3.02 14.39 -2.29
C ASP A 44 -2.44 13.91 -0.94
N SER A 45 -2.94 12.79 -0.40
CA SER A 45 -2.42 12.16 0.80
C SER A 45 -1.02 11.57 0.59
N PRO A 46 -0.13 11.67 1.59
CA PRO A 46 1.19 11.06 1.51
C PRO A 46 1.11 9.55 1.30
N THR A 47 2.13 8.99 0.66
CA THR A 47 2.24 7.54 0.43
C THR A 47 2.20 6.80 1.77
N GLU A 48 1.18 5.98 1.96
CA GLU A 48 1.04 5.15 3.16
C GLU A 48 1.73 3.79 2.96
N LEU A 49 2.44 3.33 4.00
CA LEU A 49 3.12 2.04 4.02
C LEU A 49 2.44 1.10 5.01
N PHE A 50 2.29 -0.15 4.59
CA PHE A 50 1.65 -1.22 5.34
C PHE A 50 2.61 -2.40 5.46
N CYS A 51 2.49 -3.16 6.55
CA CYS A 51 3.24 -4.39 6.71
C CYS A 51 2.71 -5.45 5.73
N PHE A 52 3.62 -6.13 5.02
CA PHE A 52 3.24 -7.17 4.05
C PHE A 52 2.49 -8.36 4.68
N GLU A 53 2.85 -8.73 5.92
CA GLU A 53 2.32 -9.94 6.57
C GLU A 53 1.00 -9.70 7.32
N CYS A 54 0.89 -8.58 8.04
CA CYS A 54 -0.26 -8.31 8.92
C CYS A 54 -1.11 -7.11 8.52
N ASP A 55 -0.78 -6.45 7.40
CA ASP A 55 -1.52 -5.29 6.85
C ASP A 55 -1.65 -4.11 7.83
N GLU A 56 -0.81 -4.09 8.86
CA GLU A 56 -0.77 -2.99 9.81
C GLU A 56 -0.14 -1.75 9.16
N LYS A 57 -0.82 -0.61 9.30
CA LYS A 57 -0.30 0.69 8.85
C LYS A 57 0.91 1.07 9.69
N LEU A 58 2.01 1.40 9.03
CA LEU A 58 3.19 1.94 9.68
C LEU A 58 3.13 3.46 9.67
N GLU A 59 3.44 4.08 10.81
CA GLU A 59 3.71 5.51 10.89
C GLU A 59 5.18 5.73 10.51
N PHE A 60 5.41 6.47 9.42
CA PHE A 60 6.73 6.95 9.01
C PHE A 60 6.75 8.47 9.18
N ASP A 61 7.88 9.02 9.65
CA ASP A 61 8.07 10.46 9.64
C ASP A 61 8.27 10.92 8.19
N GLU A 62 7.67 12.05 7.80
CA GLU A 62 7.74 12.56 6.42
C GLU A 62 9.19 12.75 5.92
N ASP A 63 10.12 12.97 6.85
CA ASP A 63 11.55 13.09 6.61
C ASP A 63 12.23 11.77 6.18
N ASP A 64 11.62 10.61 6.44
CA ASP A 64 12.16 9.28 6.06
C ASP A 64 11.90 8.91 4.59
N LEU A 65 11.00 9.66 3.92
CA LEU A 65 10.61 9.44 2.52
C LEU A 65 11.31 10.40 1.54
N GLU A 66 12.22 11.26 2.02
CA GLU A 66 13.02 12.13 1.16
C GLU A 66 14.14 11.34 0.45
N PHE A 67 14.13 11.38 -0.90
CA PHE A 67 15.12 10.74 -1.79
C PHE A 67 16.30 11.66 -2.13
#